data_AF-A0A3L6SQZ7-F1
#
_entry.id   AF-A0A3L6SQZ7-F1
#
_cell.length_a   1.000
_cell.length_b   1.000
_cell.length_c   1.000
_cell.angle_alpha   90.00
_cell.angle_beta   90.00
_cell.angle_gamma   90.00
#
_symmetry.space_group_name_H-M   'P 1'
#
loop_
_entity.id
_entity.type
_entity.pdbx_description
1 polymer ?
#
loop_
_entity_poly.entity_id
_entity_poly.type
_entity_poly.pdbx_seq_one_letter_code
_entity_poly.pdbx_strand_id
1 'polypeptide(L)'
;MAYVWRSAAVREAERDVSIHALVAVQMDAAARLTCDVVRREVFGQLRISELQIQVSLLRPATFLLRFDVPVQRNAVLSRDVLAIGHSRLHLMPWTRHFGASASKLFYHVRVCIEGVPPHAEQIEAVSQLFDRRTFIECIDFEKEMEDERACFCVWVRMGDLDTIPRDGMLQVEEPLGYAHEAVDGFADLGGQHGPALLLSYRVILHIDRVADYNSPPSSSHRKL
;
A
#
# COMPACT_ATOMS: atom_id res chain seq x y z
N MET A 1 7.20 -8.27 -0.92
CA MET A 1 7.08 -6.81 -0.75
C MET A 1 5.79 -6.41 -1.42
N ALA A 2 4.95 -5.63 -0.74
CA ALA A 2 3.70 -5.10 -1.28
C ALA A 2 3.80 -3.57 -1.31
N TYR A 3 3.34 -2.95 -2.38
CA TYR A 3 3.36 -1.51 -2.57
C TYR A 3 1.98 -0.92 -2.30
N VAL A 4 1.94 0.28 -1.71
CA VAL A 4 0.70 1.04 -1.50
C VAL A 4 0.86 2.41 -2.12
N TRP A 5 -0.03 2.76 -3.05
CA TRP A 5 -0.06 4.09 -3.66
C TRP A 5 -0.26 5.15 -2.58
N ARG A 6 0.51 6.23 -2.65
CA ARG A 6 0.33 7.40 -1.78
C ARG A 6 -0.88 8.23 -2.24
N SER A 7 -2.05 7.60 -2.14
CA SER A 7 -3.35 8.17 -2.50
C SER A 7 -3.67 9.40 -1.66
N ALA A 8 -4.69 10.17 -2.06
CA ALA A 8 -5.18 11.27 -1.25
C ALA A 8 -5.53 10.81 0.18
N ALA A 9 -6.14 9.63 0.32
CA ALA A 9 -6.46 9.04 1.62
C ALA A 9 -5.20 8.72 2.45
N VAL A 10 -4.16 8.14 1.84
CA VAL A 10 -2.88 7.87 2.54
C VAL A 10 -2.20 9.17 2.95
N ARG A 11 -2.20 10.19 2.09
CA ARG A 11 -1.62 11.51 2.39
C ARG A 11 -2.33 12.20 3.54
N GLU A 12 -3.65 12.11 3.57
CA GLU A 12 -4.45 12.68 4.65
C GLU A 12 -4.21 11.93 5.96
N ALA A 13 -4.20 10.60 5.93
CA ALA A 13 -3.88 9.78 7.09
C ALA A 13 -2.45 10.06 7.62
N GLU A 14 -1.46 10.19 6.74
CA GLU A 14 -0.09 10.59 7.13
C GLU A 14 -0.06 11.96 7.81
N ARG A 15 -0.80 12.93 7.25
CA ARG A 15 -0.87 14.29 7.79
C ARG A 15 -1.53 14.29 9.16
N ASP A 16 -2.67 13.62 9.28
CA ASP A 16 -3.41 13.45 10.52
C ASP A 16 -2.54 12.81 11.62
N VAL A 17 -1.89 11.67 11.34
CA VAL A 17 -0.98 11.02 12.30
C VAL A 17 0.19 11.94 12.65
N SER A 18 0.78 12.64 11.68
CA SER A 18 1.88 13.57 11.91
C SER A 18 1.49 14.78 12.78
N ILE A 19 0.22 15.18 12.75
CA ILE A 19 -0.29 16.30 13.55
C ILE A 19 -0.63 15.84 14.97
N HIS A 20 -1.15 14.63 15.12
CA HIS A 20 -1.74 14.13 16.35
C HIS A 20 -0.86 13.17 17.14
N ALA A 21 0.23 12.63 16.57
CA ALA A 21 0.97 11.54 17.19
C ALA A 21 2.44 11.85 17.55
N LEU A 22 2.88 11.21 18.62
CA LEU A 22 4.29 11.06 19.01
C LEU A 22 4.67 9.59 19.01
N VAL A 23 5.95 9.34 18.79
CA VAL A 23 6.58 8.06 19.08
C VAL A 23 7.28 8.18 20.43
N ALA A 24 7.03 7.21 21.31
CA ALA A 24 7.70 7.08 22.59
C ALA A 24 8.55 5.80 22.60
N VAL A 25 9.87 5.93 22.76
CA VAL A 25 10.81 4.81 22.77
C VAL A 25 11.37 4.61 24.17
N GLN A 26 11.19 3.43 24.76
CA GLN A 26 11.82 3.06 26.02
C GLN A 26 13.32 2.87 25.79
N MET A 27 14.12 3.63 26.55
CA MET A 27 15.57 3.73 26.35
C MET A 27 16.39 2.77 27.22
N ASP A 28 15.77 2.20 28.25
CA ASP A 28 16.41 1.32 29.21
C ASP A 28 16.17 -0.16 28.91
N ALA A 29 16.98 -1.01 29.54
CA ALA A 29 16.86 -2.47 29.51
C ALA A 29 15.93 -3.01 30.61
N ALA A 30 15.11 -2.15 31.24
CA ALA A 30 14.18 -2.61 32.27
C ALA A 30 13.08 -3.49 31.66
N ALA A 31 12.23 -4.04 32.53
CA ALA A 31 11.06 -4.78 32.08
C ALA A 31 10.25 -3.94 31.06
N ARG A 32 9.80 -4.58 29.99
CA ARG A 32 9.07 -3.89 28.92
C ARG A 32 7.78 -3.30 29.47
N LEU A 33 7.58 -2.01 29.24
CA LEU A 33 6.35 -1.34 29.59
C LEU A 33 5.19 -1.88 28.73
N THR A 34 3.98 -1.89 29.30
CA THR A 34 2.75 -2.20 28.57
C THR A 34 2.04 -0.90 28.19
N CYS A 35 1.17 -0.95 27.17
CA CYS A 35 0.38 0.21 26.76
C CYS A 35 -0.44 0.80 27.92
N ASP A 36 -1.00 -0.04 28.80
CA ASP A 36 -1.76 0.42 29.96
C ASP A 36 -0.91 1.17 30.99
N VAL A 37 0.31 0.71 31.25
CA VAL A 37 1.24 1.41 32.14
C VAL A 37 1.63 2.75 31.52
N VAL A 38 1.99 2.78 30.23
CA VAL A 38 2.34 4.01 29.53
C VAL A 38 1.17 5.00 29.56
N ARG A 39 -0.05 4.55 29.25
CA ARG A 39 -1.26 5.37 29.27
C ARG A 39 -1.54 5.99 30.63
N ARG A 40 -1.52 5.17 31.70
CA ARG A 40 -1.78 5.64 33.08
C ARG A 40 -0.76 6.67 33.56
N GLU A 41 0.51 6.46 33.22
CA GLU A 41 1.60 7.33 33.66
C GLU A 41 1.63 8.64 32.88
N VAL A 42 1.38 8.57 31.58
CA VAL A 42 1.18 9.74 30.71
C VAL A 42 0.00 10.57 31.22
N PHE A 43 -1.12 9.94 31.59
CA PHE A 43 -2.26 10.60 32.24
C PHE A 43 -1.85 11.30 33.54
N GLY A 44 -1.23 10.58 34.47
CA GLY A 44 -0.84 11.11 35.78
C GLY A 44 0.12 12.31 35.70
N GLN A 45 1.07 12.26 34.77
CA GLN A 45 2.10 13.30 34.63
C GLN A 45 1.67 14.52 33.82
N LEU A 46 0.67 14.36 32.95
CA LEU A 46 0.25 15.41 32.01
C LEU A 46 -1.11 16.01 32.38
N ARG A 47 -1.87 15.39 33.30
CA ARG A 47 -3.22 15.81 33.69
C ARG A 47 -4.16 15.97 32.49
N ILE A 48 -3.90 15.24 31.41
CA ILE A 48 -4.75 15.12 30.22
C ILE A 48 -5.77 14.01 30.51
N SER A 49 -7.00 14.12 30.05
CA SER A 49 -7.99 13.04 30.22
C SER A 49 -7.52 11.74 29.55
N GLU A 50 -7.72 10.56 30.16
CA GLU A 50 -7.37 9.27 29.52
C GLU A 50 -8.13 9.05 28.21
N LEU A 51 -9.30 9.69 28.07
CA LEU A 51 -10.12 9.63 26.85
C LEU A 51 -9.51 10.43 25.69
N GLN A 52 -8.56 11.34 25.96
CA GLN A 52 -7.95 12.23 24.96
C GLN A 52 -6.64 11.69 24.39
N ILE A 53 -6.18 10.53 24.88
CA ILE A 53 -4.96 9.89 24.43
C ILE A 53 -5.15 8.40 24.17
N GLN A 54 -4.80 7.98 22.97
CA GLN A 54 -4.70 6.58 22.59
C GLN A 54 -3.24 6.15 22.57
N VAL A 55 -2.93 5.04 23.23
CA VAL A 55 -1.60 4.44 23.26
C VAL A 55 -1.64 3.10 22.55
N SER A 56 -0.82 2.92 21.51
CA SER A 56 -0.66 1.64 20.81
C SER A 56 0.80 1.20 20.76
N LEU A 57 1.04 -0.11 20.75
CA LEU A 57 2.38 -0.68 20.62
C LEU A 57 2.75 -0.72 19.12
N LEU A 58 3.85 -0.09 18.73
CA LEU A 58 4.35 -0.16 17.34
C LEU A 58 5.31 -1.34 17.15
N ARG A 59 6.19 -1.55 18.12
CA ARG A 59 7.18 -2.61 18.18
C ARG A 59 7.64 -2.76 19.64
N PRO A 60 8.42 -3.78 20.00
CA PRO A 60 9.03 -3.85 21.32
C PRO A 60 9.63 -2.52 21.78
N ALA A 61 9.32 -2.10 23.01
CA ALA A 61 9.83 -0.87 23.62
C ALA A 61 9.45 0.44 22.87
N THR A 62 8.51 0.41 21.94
CA THR A 62 8.13 1.59 21.15
C THR A 62 6.61 1.71 21.05
N PHE A 63 6.11 2.87 21.43
CA PHE A 63 4.68 3.17 21.49
C PHE A 63 4.35 4.34 20.58
N LEU A 64 3.13 4.35 20.04
CA LEU A 64 2.51 5.50 19.42
C LEU A 64 1.57 6.14 20.44
N LEU A 65 1.76 7.42 20.71
CA LEU A 65 0.88 8.24 21.53
C LEU A 65 0.09 9.15 20.60
N ARG A 66 -1.21 8.90 20.43
CA ARG A 66 -2.10 9.70 19.58
C ARG A 66 -3.00 10.55 20.46
N PHE A 67 -3.00 11.85 20.21
CA PHE A 67 -3.75 12.84 20.98
C PHE A 67 -4.90 13.39 20.15
N ASP A 68 -6.06 13.59 20.75
CA ASP A 68 -7.20 14.22 20.06
C ASP A 68 -6.92 15.69 19.74
N VAL A 69 -6.15 16.37 20.60
CA VAL A 69 -5.85 17.80 20.48
C VAL A 69 -4.36 18.01 20.17
N PRO A 70 -3.98 18.59 19.02
CA PRO A 70 -2.58 18.79 18.64
C PRO A 70 -1.77 19.66 19.61
N VAL A 71 -2.43 20.59 20.30
CA VAL A 71 -1.80 21.44 21.31
C VAL A 71 -1.30 20.61 22.49
N GLN A 72 -2.06 19.59 22.91
CA GLN A 72 -1.62 18.67 23.96
C GLN A 72 -0.41 17.88 23.49
N ARG A 73 -0.44 17.36 22.26
CA ARG A 73 0.70 16.68 21.64
C ARG A 73 1.98 17.53 21.72
N ASN A 74 1.91 18.81 21.37
CA ASN A 74 3.07 19.72 21.41
C ASN A 74 3.56 19.99 22.84
N ALA A 75 2.64 20.11 23.81
CA ALA A 75 2.98 20.26 25.22
C ALA A 75 3.64 19.01 25.82
N VAL A 76 3.31 17.81 25.31
CA VAL A 76 3.99 16.57 25.67
C VAL A 76 5.36 16.50 25.01
N LEU A 77 5.44 16.84 23.72
CA LEU A 77 6.69 16.84 22.96
C LEU A 77 7.78 17.71 23.60
N SER A 78 7.43 18.87 24.16
CA SER A 78 8.39 19.78 24.80
C SER A 78 9.07 19.21 26.06
N ARG A 79 8.63 18.04 26.55
CA ARG A 79 9.28 17.36 27.67
C ARG A 79 10.48 16.52 27.25
N ASP A 80 10.61 16.19 25.96
CA ASP A 80 11.61 15.31 25.32
C ASP A 80 11.69 13.87 25.88
N VAL A 81 11.59 13.68 27.20
CA VAL A 81 11.64 12.39 27.90
C VAL A 81 10.56 12.33 28.98
N LEU A 82 9.85 11.21 29.06
CA LEU A 82 8.94 10.89 30.16
C LEU A 82 9.55 9.80 31.05
N ALA A 83 9.61 10.05 32.36
CA ALA A 83 10.05 9.06 33.33
C ALA A 83 8.86 8.21 33.77
N ILE A 84 8.88 6.90 33.56
CA ILE A 84 7.82 5.98 33.95
C ILE A 84 8.40 4.93 34.90
N GLY A 85 8.14 5.08 36.20
CA GLY A 85 8.81 4.29 37.24
C GLY A 85 10.33 4.41 37.13
N HIS A 86 11.01 3.29 36.90
CA HIS A 86 12.46 3.23 36.66
C HIS A 86 12.85 3.34 35.19
N SER A 87 11.87 3.49 34.29
CA SER A 87 12.08 3.53 32.85
C SER A 87 12.03 4.97 32.31
N ARG A 88 12.64 5.20 31.14
CA ARG A 88 12.62 6.47 30.42
C ARG A 88 12.12 6.29 29.00
N LEU A 89 11.08 7.02 28.64
CA LEU A 89 10.55 7.09 27.29
C LEU A 89 11.04 8.35 26.59
N HIS A 90 11.86 8.21 25.56
CA HIS A 90 12.21 9.31 24.67
C HIS A 90 11.06 9.60 23.71
N LEU A 91 10.61 10.84 23.69
CA LEU A 91 9.53 11.32 22.84
C LEU A 91 10.10 11.93 21.56
N MET A 92 9.48 11.59 20.44
CA MET A 92 9.81 12.21 19.15
C MET A 92 8.55 12.38 18.32
N PRO A 93 8.49 13.38 17.42
CA PRO A 93 7.40 13.49 16.46
C PRO A 93 7.32 12.22 15.61
N TRP A 94 6.11 11.72 15.38
CA TRP A 94 5.96 10.68 14.37
C TRP A 94 6.27 11.24 12.98
N THR A 95 6.99 10.46 12.17
CA THR A 95 7.19 10.77 10.75
C THR A 95 6.92 9.51 9.93
N ARG A 96 6.55 9.70 8.66
CA ARG A 96 6.35 8.59 7.70
C ARG A 96 7.58 7.68 7.51
N HIS A 97 8.76 8.14 7.88
CA HIS A 97 10.00 7.36 7.78
C HIS A 97 10.25 6.49 9.02
N PHE A 98 9.46 6.66 10.08
CA PHE A 98 9.65 5.89 11.31
C PHE A 98 9.36 4.41 11.08
N GLY A 99 10.40 3.57 11.14
CA GLY A 99 10.28 2.13 10.85
C GLY A 99 10.24 1.78 9.37
N ALA A 100 10.40 2.75 8.48
CA ALA A 100 10.48 2.52 7.05
C ALA A 100 11.95 2.42 6.61
N SER A 101 12.20 1.58 5.61
CA SER A 101 13.45 1.59 4.83
C SER A 101 13.13 2.12 3.43
N ALA A 102 13.97 3.01 2.91
CA ALA A 102 13.76 3.58 1.59
C ALA A 102 14.21 2.60 0.50
N SER A 103 13.37 2.44 -0.52
CA SER A 103 13.69 1.71 -1.75
C SER A 103 13.24 2.53 -2.96
N LYS A 104 13.82 2.27 -4.13
CA LYS A 104 13.48 2.95 -5.39
C LYS A 104 13.03 1.92 -6.42
N LEU A 105 12.06 2.31 -7.25
CA LEU A 105 11.68 1.61 -8.48
C LEU A 105 12.30 2.41 -9.62
N PHE A 106 13.23 1.80 -10.35
CA PHE A 106 14.05 2.49 -11.33
C PHE A 106 13.50 2.40 -12.76
N TYR A 107 12.55 1.51 -13.00
CA TYR A 107 11.97 1.33 -14.32
C TYR A 107 10.55 1.87 -14.37
N HIS A 108 10.23 2.59 -15.43
CA HIS A 108 8.89 2.96 -15.81
C HIS A 108 8.63 2.43 -17.23
N VAL A 109 7.72 1.46 -17.34
CA VAL A 109 7.61 0.58 -18.50
C VAL A 109 6.18 0.61 -19.01
N ARG A 110 6.00 0.65 -20.32
CA ARG A 110 4.72 0.40 -20.98
C ARG A 110 4.62 -1.08 -21.31
N VAL A 111 3.60 -1.74 -20.77
CA VAL A 111 3.32 -3.15 -21.00
C VAL A 111 2.01 -3.27 -21.78
N CYS A 112 2.08 -3.97 -22.90
CA CYS A 112 0.94 -4.30 -23.73
C CYS A 112 0.46 -5.71 -23.38
N ILE A 113 -0.83 -5.85 -23.11
CA ILE A 113 -1.47 -7.11 -22.73
C ILE A 113 -2.46 -7.50 -23.82
N GLU A 114 -2.16 -8.59 -24.52
CA GLU A 114 -3.02 -9.17 -25.55
C GLU A 114 -3.99 -10.17 -24.93
N GLY A 115 -5.21 -10.24 -25.46
CA GLY A 115 -6.21 -11.26 -25.06
C GLY A 115 -7.00 -10.92 -23.80
N VAL A 116 -6.88 -9.69 -23.26
CA VAL A 116 -7.76 -9.22 -22.19
C VAL A 116 -9.17 -9.05 -22.76
N PRO A 117 -10.21 -9.66 -22.16
CA PRO A 117 -11.57 -9.48 -22.65
C PRO A 117 -12.06 -8.05 -22.32
N PRO A 118 -12.89 -7.41 -23.17
CA PRO A 118 -13.28 -6.01 -23.01
C PRO A 118 -13.93 -5.67 -21.66
N HIS A 119 -14.62 -6.62 -21.03
CA HIS A 119 -15.28 -6.43 -19.73
C HIS A 119 -14.31 -6.53 -18.52
N ALA A 120 -13.06 -6.94 -18.75
CA ALA A 120 -12.02 -7.06 -17.74
C ALA A 120 -10.84 -6.09 -17.98
N GLU A 121 -11.01 -5.10 -18.87
CA GLU A 121 -10.04 -4.02 -19.15
C GLU A 121 -10.01 -2.99 -18.01
N GLN A 122 -9.64 -3.45 -16.81
CA GLN A 122 -9.51 -2.63 -15.62
C GLN A 122 -8.21 -2.99 -14.87
N ILE A 123 -7.62 -2.00 -14.20
CA ILE A 123 -6.33 -2.14 -13.51
C ILE A 123 -6.40 -3.28 -12.48
N GLU A 124 -7.52 -3.39 -11.77
CA GLU A 124 -7.75 -4.39 -10.73
C GLU A 124 -7.67 -5.82 -11.28
N ALA A 125 -8.24 -6.05 -12.47
CA ALA A 125 -8.24 -7.36 -13.10
C ALA A 125 -6.83 -7.75 -13.56
N VAL A 126 -6.14 -6.84 -14.28
CA VAL A 126 -4.80 -7.12 -14.80
C VAL A 126 -3.71 -7.06 -13.73
N SER A 127 -3.95 -6.43 -12.58
CA SER A 127 -2.99 -6.36 -11.47
C SER A 127 -2.54 -7.74 -10.99
N GLN A 128 -3.40 -8.75 -11.15
CA GLN A 128 -3.12 -10.14 -10.78
C GLN A 128 -2.09 -10.81 -11.69
N LEU A 129 -1.87 -10.27 -12.89
CA LEU A 129 -0.88 -10.77 -13.85
C LEU A 129 0.55 -10.35 -13.50
N PHE A 130 0.73 -9.34 -12.64
CA PHE A 130 2.04 -8.82 -12.27
C PHE A 130 2.46 -9.32 -10.87
N ASP A 131 3.78 -9.41 -10.63
CA ASP A 131 4.27 -9.68 -9.28
C ASP A 131 3.87 -8.55 -8.31
N ARG A 132 3.76 -8.86 -7.02
CA ARG A 132 3.37 -7.90 -5.95
C ARG A 132 4.29 -6.68 -5.83
N ARG A 133 5.46 -6.74 -6.47
CA ARG A 133 6.49 -5.68 -6.49
C ARG A 133 6.34 -4.71 -7.65
N THR A 134 5.46 -5.01 -8.60
CA THR A 134 5.16 -4.17 -9.76
C THR A 134 3.99 -3.26 -9.44
N PHE A 135 4.07 -2.01 -9.86
CA PHE A 135 3.04 -1.00 -9.64
C PHE A 135 2.44 -0.57 -10.97
N ILE A 136 1.12 -0.70 -11.15
CA ILE A 136 0.43 -0.14 -12.33
C ILE A 136 0.04 1.31 -12.02
N GLU A 137 0.57 2.25 -12.78
CA GLU A 137 0.34 3.70 -12.62
C GLU A 137 -0.99 4.13 -13.26
N CYS A 138 -1.18 3.77 -14.53
CA CYS A 138 -2.37 4.12 -15.28
C CYS A 138 -2.55 3.20 -16.50
N ILE A 139 -3.75 3.24 -17.05
CA ILE A 139 -4.06 2.69 -18.37
C ILE A 139 -3.56 3.67 -19.42
N ASP A 140 -2.89 3.15 -20.44
CA ASP A 140 -2.50 3.93 -21.61
C ASP A 140 -3.58 3.84 -22.69
N PHE A 141 -4.22 4.98 -22.95
CA PHE A 141 -5.24 5.11 -23.98
C PHE A 141 -4.67 5.59 -25.32
N GLU A 142 -3.40 6.00 -25.34
CA GLU A 142 -2.72 6.43 -26.56
C GLU A 142 -2.19 5.20 -27.30
N LYS A 143 -2.79 4.94 -28.47
CA LYS A 143 -2.47 3.80 -29.33
C LYS A 143 -2.18 4.33 -30.73
N GLU A 144 -0.92 4.23 -31.14
CA GLU A 144 -0.42 4.76 -32.41
C GLU A 144 -0.45 3.68 -33.51
N MET A 145 -0.18 2.42 -33.17
CA MET A 145 -0.16 1.30 -34.13
C MET A 145 -1.43 0.44 -34.05
N GLU A 146 -1.81 -0.18 -35.17
CA GLU A 146 -2.99 -1.04 -35.24
C GLU A 146 -2.89 -2.26 -34.31
N ASP A 147 -1.69 -2.84 -34.20
CA ASP A 147 -1.40 -3.94 -33.27
C ASP A 147 -1.60 -3.53 -31.80
N GLU A 148 -1.32 -2.27 -31.45
CA GLU A 148 -1.57 -1.75 -30.10
C GLU A 148 -3.05 -1.59 -29.82
N ARG A 149 -3.87 -1.31 -30.85
CA ARG A 149 -5.34 -1.15 -30.69
C ARG A 149 -6.00 -2.42 -30.18
N ALA A 150 -5.46 -3.58 -30.52
CA ALA A 150 -5.89 -4.88 -30.01
C ALA A 150 -5.38 -5.21 -28.59
N CYS A 151 -4.45 -4.41 -28.05
CA CYS A 151 -3.84 -4.64 -26.75
C CYS A 151 -4.43 -3.73 -25.66
N PHE A 152 -4.54 -4.24 -24.44
CA PHE A 152 -4.76 -3.41 -23.25
C PHE A 152 -3.40 -2.95 -22.72
N CYS A 153 -3.11 -1.65 -22.79
CA CYS A 153 -1.80 -1.10 -22.48
C CYS A 153 -1.80 -0.43 -21.10
N VAL A 154 -0.77 -0.67 -20.30
CA VAL A 154 -0.62 -0.08 -18.97
C VAL A 154 0.80 0.43 -18.74
N TRP A 155 0.90 1.53 -18.01
CA TRP A 155 2.18 2.01 -17.49
C TRP A 155 2.45 1.39 -16.13
N VAL A 156 3.63 0.80 -15.97
CA VAL A 156 4.05 0.14 -14.74
C VAL A 156 5.39 0.69 -14.21
N ARG A 157 5.54 0.76 -12.89
CA ARG A 157 6.82 0.99 -12.22
C ARG A 157 7.30 -0.27 -11.55
N MET A 158 8.57 -0.58 -11.72
CA MET A 158 9.18 -1.77 -11.13
C MET A 158 10.66 -1.61 -10.84
N GLY A 159 11.19 -2.51 -10.02
CA GLY A 159 12.61 -2.54 -9.67
C GLY A 159 13.46 -3.40 -10.60
N ASP A 160 12.84 -4.35 -11.31
CA ASP A 160 13.51 -5.34 -12.16
C ASP A 160 12.58 -5.65 -13.34
N LEU A 161 13.12 -5.70 -14.56
CA LEU A 161 12.34 -5.97 -15.78
C LEU A 161 12.07 -7.47 -15.98
N ASP A 162 12.92 -8.33 -15.43
CA ASP A 162 12.82 -9.79 -15.60
C ASP A 162 11.61 -10.40 -14.87
N THR A 163 10.92 -9.60 -14.05
CA THR A 163 9.71 -10.03 -13.34
C THR A 163 8.43 -9.85 -14.14
N ILE A 164 8.48 -9.28 -15.36
CA ILE A 164 7.31 -9.24 -16.26
C ILE A 164 7.14 -10.64 -16.87
N PRO A 165 6.02 -11.34 -16.60
CA PRO A 165 5.75 -12.61 -17.25
C PRO A 165 5.49 -12.38 -18.74
N ARG A 166 5.88 -13.32 -19.60
CA ARG A 166 5.60 -13.24 -21.05
C ARG A 166 4.18 -13.69 -21.39
N ASP A 167 3.61 -14.55 -20.57
CA ASP A 167 2.27 -15.11 -20.72
C ASP A 167 1.60 -15.28 -19.35
N GLY A 168 0.27 -15.27 -19.35
CA GLY A 168 -0.52 -15.37 -18.13
C GLY A 168 -1.93 -15.90 -18.37
N MET A 169 -2.64 -16.12 -17.26
CA MET A 169 -4.03 -16.56 -17.26
C MET A 169 -4.85 -15.58 -16.45
N LEU A 170 -5.76 -14.87 -17.11
CA LEU A 170 -6.74 -14.01 -16.45
C LEU A 170 -8.01 -14.82 -16.18
N GLN A 171 -8.40 -14.93 -14.91
CA GLN A 171 -9.59 -15.68 -14.52
C GLN A 171 -10.68 -14.72 -14.04
N VAL A 172 -11.86 -14.83 -14.63
CA VAL A 172 -13.04 -14.04 -14.29
C VAL A 172 -14.11 -14.97 -13.72
N GLU A 173 -14.66 -14.62 -12.56
CA GLU A 173 -15.75 -15.38 -11.93
C GLU A 173 -17.03 -15.26 -12.76
N GLU A 174 -17.65 -16.41 -13.04
CA GLU A 174 -18.92 -16.50 -13.75
C GLU A 174 -20.08 -16.44 -12.76
N PRO A 175 -21.05 -15.52 -12.94
CA PRO A 175 -22.23 -15.48 -12.10
C PRO A 175 -23.02 -16.79 -12.17
N LEU A 176 -23.27 -17.39 -11.01
CA LEU A 176 -24.13 -18.58 -10.87
C LEU A 176 -25.58 -18.21 -11.23
N GLY A 177 -25.93 -18.36 -12.49
CA GLY A 177 -27.26 -18.04 -13.04
C GLY A 177 -27.37 -18.17 -14.56
N TYR A 178 -26.25 -18.19 -15.30
CA TYR A 178 -26.25 -18.43 -16.75
C TYR A 178 -25.82 -19.84 -17.15
N ALA A 179 -25.20 -20.59 -16.25
CA ALA A 179 -24.87 -21.99 -16.45
C ALA A 179 -26.09 -22.91 -16.20
N HIS A 180 -27.25 -22.62 -16.80
CA HIS A 180 -28.33 -23.61 -16.97
C HIS A 180 -29.44 -23.21 -17.97
N GLU A 181 -29.13 -23.17 -19.27
CA GLU A 181 -30.16 -23.45 -20.29
C GLU A 181 -29.98 -24.83 -20.95
N ALA A 182 -29.17 -25.69 -20.34
CA ALA A 182 -29.05 -27.07 -20.78
C ALA A 182 -29.16 -28.03 -19.59
N VAL A 183 -30.32 -28.69 -19.51
CA VAL A 183 -30.61 -29.97 -18.84
C VAL A 183 -31.27 -29.90 -17.46
N ASP A 184 -32.61 -29.97 -17.51
CA ASP A 184 -33.53 -30.32 -16.41
C ASP A 184 -33.98 -29.20 -15.47
N GLY A 185 -35.31 -29.12 -15.38
CA GLY A 185 -36.02 -28.32 -14.41
C GLY A 185 -35.95 -28.91 -13.00
N PHE A 186 -36.35 -28.08 -12.04
CA PHE A 186 -36.33 -28.29 -10.59
C PHE A 186 -34.98 -28.01 -9.91
N ALA A 187 -34.80 -26.77 -9.43
CA ALA A 187 -34.36 -26.56 -8.06
C ALA A 187 -34.75 -25.15 -7.56
N ASP A 188 -35.37 -25.18 -6.39
CA ASP A 188 -35.88 -24.08 -5.57
C ASP A 188 -34.74 -23.41 -4.77
N LEU A 189 -35.08 -22.26 -4.20
CA LEU A 189 -34.31 -21.28 -3.45
C LEU A 189 -33.41 -21.87 -2.33
N GLY A 190 -32.14 -21.43 -2.25
CA GLY A 190 -31.36 -21.52 -1.00
C GLY A 190 -29.83 -21.54 -1.14
N GLY A 191 -29.16 -20.48 -0.70
CA GLY A 191 -27.77 -20.53 -0.21
C GLY A 191 -26.67 -20.69 -1.27
N GLN A 192 -26.08 -19.56 -1.66
CA GLN A 192 -24.89 -19.44 -2.51
C GLN A 192 -23.63 -20.08 -1.88
N HIS A 193 -23.43 -21.38 -2.00
CA HIS A 193 -22.16 -22.03 -1.59
C HIS A 193 -21.79 -23.24 -2.48
N GLY A 194 -21.79 -23.04 -3.80
CA GLY A 194 -21.10 -23.93 -4.74
C GLY A 194 -19.66 -23.46 -5.02
N PRO A 195 -18.80 -24.28 -5.65
CA PRO A 195 -17.49 -23.81 -6.10
C PRO A 195 -17.64 -22.67 -7.12
N ALA A 196 -16.77 -21.67 -7.04
CA ALA A 196 -16.75 -20.57 -8.01
C ALA A 196 -16.39 -21.10 -9.41
N LEU A 197 -17.22 -20.79 -10.41
CA LEU A 197 -16.93 -21.07 -11.80
C LEU A 197 -16.06 -19.94 -12.35
N LEU A 198 -14.99 -20.29 -13.07
CA LEU A 198 -14.00 -19.34 -13.58
C LEU A 198 -13.84 -19.47 -15.10
N LEU A 199 -14.00 -18.36 -15.81
CA LEU A 199 -13.63 -18.23 -17.22
C LEU A 199 -12.17 -17.81 -17.32
N SER A 200 -11.35 -18.62 -17.99
CA SER A 200 -9.91 -18.42 -18.10
C SER A 200 -9.52 -17.88 -19.48
N TYR A 201 -8.91 -16.71 -19.52
CA TYR A 201 -8.47 -16.01 -20.74
C TYR A 201 -6.95 -16.00 -20.83
N ARG A 202 -6.40 -16.59 -21.88
CA ARG A 202 -4.94 -16.60 -22.10
C ARG A 202 -4.50 -15.24 -22.56
N VAL A 203 -3.56 -14.67 -21.82
CA VAL A 203 -3.00 -13.36 -22.12
C VAL A 203 -1.51 -13.45 -22.40
N ILE A 204 -1.04 -12.58 -23.28
CA ILE A 204 0.38 -12.43 -23.62
C ILE A 204 0.78 -11.01 -23.20
N LEU A 205 1.89 -10.89 -22.48
CA LEU A 205 2.40 -9.60 -22.05
C LEU A 205 3.74 -9.35 -22.72
N HIS A 206 3.89 -8.16 -23.28
CA HIS A 206 5.15 -7.73 -23.86
C HIS A 206 5.44 -6.28 -23.49
N ILE A 207 6.74 -5.97 -23.41
CA ILE A 207 7.22 -4.63 -23.11
C ILE A 207 7.37 -3.87 -24.43
N ASP A 208 6.77 -2.70 -24.51
CA ASP A 208 6.86 -1.82 -25.67
C ASP A 208 7.85 -0.66 -25.44
N ARG A 209 7.70 0.06 -24.31
CA ARG A 209 8.54 1.22 -23.97
C ARG A 209 9.15 1.07 -22.58
N VAL A 210 10.41 1.50 -22.42
CA VAL A 210 11.12 1.49 -21.14
C VAL A 210 11.77 2.84 -20.90
N ALA A 211 11.48 3.44 -19.75
CA ALA A 211 12.25 4.54 -19.18
C ALA A 211 13.06 4.01 -17.98
N ASP A 212 14.39 4.02 -18.12
CA ASP A 212 15.34 3.58 -17.10
C ASP A 212 15.93 4.77 -16.34
N TYR A 213 15.69 4.82 -15.03
CA TYR A 213 16.20 5.83 -14.11
C TYR A 213 17.45 5.39 -13.34
N ASN A 214 18.08 4.26 -13.68
CA ASN A 214 19.39 3.86 -13.14
C ASN A 214 20.55 4.68 -13.72
N SER A 215 20.37 5.24 -14.91
CA SER A 215 21.41 6.03 -15.55
C SER A 215 21.46 7.44 -14.95
N PRO A 216 22.65 7.99 -14.62
CA PRO A 216 22.77 9.41 -14.29
C PRO A 216 22.25 10.23 -15.49
N PRO A 217 21.64 11.41 -15.26
CA PRO A 217 21.19 12.25 -16.35
C PRO A 217 22.37 12.49 -17.28
N SER A 218 22.23 12.09 -18.55
CA SER A 218 23.23 12.38 -19.56
C SER A 218 23.52 13.87 -19.49
N SER A 219 24.75 14.25 -19.13
CA SER A 219 25.19 15.63 -19.17
C SER A 219 25.09 16.08 -20.63
N SER A 220 23.97 16.69 -20.99
CA SER A 220 23.82 17.40 -22.25
C SER A 220 24.79 18.57 -22.18
N HIS A 221 25.98 18.36 -22.76
CA HIS A 221 26.96 19.40 -22.99
C HIS A 221 26.26 20.54 -23.71
N ARG A 222 26.06 21.63 -22.98
CA ARG A 222 25.72 22.94 -23.53
C ARG A 222 26.87 23.31 -24.47
N LYS A 223 26.66 23.16 -25.78
CA LYS A 223 27.53 23.81 -26.76
C LYS A 223 27.28 25.31 -26.62
N LEU A 224 28.35 26.02 -26.24
CA LEU A 224 28.49 27.47 -26.33
C LEU A 224 28.25 27.93 -27.77
#